data_AF-A0A2M7KXK8-F1
#
_entry.id   AF-A0A2M7KXK8-F1
#
_cell.length_a   1.000
_cell.length_b   1.000
_cell.length_c   1.000
_cell.angle_alpha   90.00
_cell.angle_beta   90.00
_cell.angle_gamma   90.00
#
_symmetry.space_group_name_H-M   'P 1'
#
loop_
_entity.id
_entity.type
_entity.pdbx_description
1 polymer ?
#
loop_
_entity_poly.entity_id
_entity_poly.type
_entity_poly.pdbx_seq_one_letter_code
_entity_poly.pdbx_strand_id
1 'polypeptide(L)'
;MKVTVLQENLAHGLSIVSRAVSPRTTLPVLANILVATDEGRLRLSATNLELGITCWIGAKIEEEGSTTVPARTFVDLVATLPAEQVSLSLNAANQTLNMRCGASNTDIKCIDAQEFPPLPVPEMEGAIQINVADFKEMIQQVVFAASVDEARPVLMGVLMT
;
A
#
# COMPACT_ATOMS: atom_id res chain seq x y z
N MET A 1 -0.11 -14.51 -11.24
CA MET A 1 0.54 -14.12 -9.96
C MET A 1 0.40 -15.24 -8.96
N LYS A 2 1.54 -15.74 -8.50
CA LYS A 2 1.67 -16.74 -7.44
C LYS A 2 2.89 -16.42 -6.60
N VAL A 3 2.69 -16.00 -5.36
CA VAL A 3 3.75 -15.54 -4.47
C VAL A 3 3.59 -16.11 -3.07
N THR A 4 4.69 -16.27 -2.36
CA THR A 4 4.69 -16.63 -0.93
C THR A 4 5.50 -15.62 -0.14
N VAL A 5 4.93 -15.14 0.97
CA VAL A 5 5.51 -14.09 1.82
C VAL A 5 5.36 -14.49 3.29
N LEU A 6 6.23 -13.99 4.17
CA LEU A 6 6.02 -14.14 5.61
C LEU A 6 4.85 -13.26 6.07
N GLN A 7 3.98 -13.79 6.93
CA GLN A 7 2.83 -13.06 7.45
C GLN A 7 3.24 -11.72 8.09
N GLU A 8 4.34 -11.69 8.84
CA GLU A 8 4.84 -10.48 9.50
C GLU A 8 5.24 -9.38 8.50
N ASN A 9 5.90 -9.76 7.39
CA ASN A 9 6.32 -8.84 6.34
C ASN A 9 5.10 -8.28 5.60
N LEU A 10 4.11 -9.14 5.33
CA LEU A 10 2.87 -8.73 4.70
C LEU A 10 2.09 -7.78 5.61
N ALA A 11 1.93 -8.12 6.90
CA ALA A 11 1.26 -7.27 7.88
C ALA A 11 1.95 -5.91 8.01
N HIS A 12 3.28 -5.89 8.09
CA HIS A 12 4.07 -4.65 8.15
C HIS A 12 3.87 -3.80 6.89
N GLY A 13 4.03 -4.38 5.70
CA GLY A 13 3.84 -3.68 4.43
C GLY A 13 2.42 -3.10 4.28
N LEU A 14 1.40 -3.89 4.65
CA LEU A 14 0.00 -3.44 4.67
C LEU A 14 -0.20 -2.28 5.64
N SER A 15 0.35 -2.34 6.85
CA SER A 15 0.23 -1.26 7.84
C SER A 15 0.79 0.09 7.39
N ILE A 16 1.77 0.06 6.47
CA ILE A 16 2.37 1.25 5.86
C ILE A 16 1.45 1.79 4.76
N VAL A 17 1.12 0.97 3.76
CA VAL A 17 0.39 1.43 2.57
C VAL A 17 -1.07 1.77 2.88
N SER A 18 -1.69 1.11 3.86
CA SER A 18 -3.07 1.40 4.26
C SER A 18 -3.30 2.84 4.73
N ARG A 19 -2.24 3.57 5.09
CA ARG A 19 -2.32 5.00 5.44
C ARG A 19 -2.70 5.91 4.26
N ALA A 20 -2.48 5.45 3.02
CA ALA A 20 -2.87 6.17 1.81
C ALA A 20 -4.26 5.77 1.30
N VAL A 21 -4.95 4.84 1.95
CA VAL A 21 -6.29 4.42 1.57
C VAL A 21 -7.30 5.40 2.17
N SER A 22 -8.13 6.01 1.31
CA SER A 22 -9.23 6.86 1.79
C SER A 22 -10.50 6.03 2.01
N PRO A 23 -11.10 6.03 3.22
CA PRO A 23 -12.37 5.37 3.47
C PRO A 23 -13.56 6.11 2.84
N ARG A 24 -13.37 7.35 2.37
CA ARG A 24 -14.39 8.20 1.78
C ARG A 24 -14.08 8.46 0.30
N THR A 25 -14.08 7.39 -0.50
CA THR A 25 -13.88 7.45 -1.96
C THR A 25 -15.14 6.99 -2.69
N THR A 26 -15.47 7.66 -3.80
CA THR A 26 -16.51 7.22 -4.74
C THR A 26 -15.98 6.23 -5.78
N LEU A 27 -14.65 6.13 -5.93
CA LEU A 27 -13.96 5.19 -6.83
C LEU A 27 -13.57 3.93 -6.05
N PRO A 28 -14.20 2.77 -6.32
CA PRO A 28 -13.97 1.54 -5.54
C PRO A 28 -12.51 1.07 -5.53
N VAL A 29 -11.79 1.23 -6.64
CA VAL A 29 -10.38 0.81 -6.74
C VAL A 29 -9.45 1.55 -5.77
N LEU A 30 -9.80 2.77 -5.35
CA LEU A 30 -9.02 3.54 -4.35
C LEU A 30 -9.22 3.05 -2.92
N ALA A 31 -10.21 2.18 -2.67
CA ALA A 31 -10.36 1.46 -1.42
C ALA A 31 -9.51 0.16 -1.38
N ASN A 32 -8.80 -0.13 -2.47
CA ASN A 32 -7.95 -1.30 -2.59
C ASN A 32 -6.46 -0.95 -2.44
N ILE A 33 -5.67 -1.97 -2.12
CA ILE A 33 -4.21 -1.95 -2.21
C ILE A 33 -3.83 -2.68 -3.49
N LEU A 34 -3.03 -2.03 -4.35
CA LEU A 34 -2.37 -2.68 -5.47
C LEU A 34 -1.31 -3.65 -4.94
N VAL A 35 -1.39 -4.89 -5.38
CA VAL A 35 -0.45 -5.96 -5.08
C VAL A 35 0.16 -6.38 -6.41
N ALA A 36 1.47 -6.18 -6.58
CA ALA A 36 2.16 -6.47 -7.82
C ALA A 36 3.54 -7.07 -7.55
N THR A 37 4.00 -7.96 -8.40
CA THR A 37 5.40 -8.37 -8.42
C THR A 37 6.25 -7.31 -9.11
N ASP A 38 7.39 -6.96 -8.53
CA ASP A 38 8.29 -5.93 -9.04
C ASP A 38 9.73 -6.21 -8.61
N GLU A 39 10.64 -6.35 -9.57
CA GLU A 39 12.08 -6.59 -9.36
C GLU A 39 12.38 -7.70 -8.31
N GLY A 40 11.70 -8.84 -8.39
CA GLY A 40 11.90 -9.95 -7.45
C GLY A 40 11.28 -9.76 -6.06
N ARG A 41 10.50 -8.70 -5.85
CA ARG A 41 9.81 -8.37 -4.58
C ARG A 41 8.30 -8.26 -4.78
N LEU A 42 7.56 -8.27 -3.68
CA LEU A 42 6.14 -7.94 -3.70
C LEU A 42 5.98 -6.45 -3.40
N ARG A 43 5.47 -5.70 -4.37
CA ARG A 43 5.14 -4.29 -4.26
C ARG A 43 3.69 -4.14 -3.79
N LEU A 44 3.51 -3.40 -2.71
CA LEU A 44 2.23 -2.97 -2.19
C LEU A 44 2.12 -1.46 -2.41
N SER A 45 1.00 -1.01 -2.98
CA SER A 45 0.76 0.42 -3.22
C SER A 45 -0.68 0.79 -2.90
N ALA A 46 -0.89 1.98 -2.36
CA ALA A 46 -2.22 2.56 -2.17
C ALA A 46 -2.17 4.05 -2.46
N THR A 47 -3.31 4.62 -2.86
CA THR A 47 -3.44 6.05 -3.13
C THR A 47 -4.87 6.55 -2.96
N ASN A 48 -4.99 7.80 -2.55
CA ASN A 48 -6.24 8.57 -2.57
C ASN A 48 -6.20 9.71 -3.60
N LEU A 49 -5.29 9.65 -4.58
CA LEU A 49 -4.99 10.67 -5.60
C LEU A 49 -4.24 11.92 -5.10
N GLU A 50 -4.13 12.12 -3.79
CA GLU A 50 -3.34 13.20 -3.19
C GLU A 50 -2.05 12.68 -2.53
N LEU A 51 -2.14 11.49 -1.93
CA LEU A 51 -1.06 10.77 -1.26
C LEU A 51 -0.95 9.37 -1.85
N GLY A 52 0.24 9.03 -2.34
CA GLY A 52 0.61 7.68 -2.72
C GLY A 52 1.64 7.12 -1.76
N ILE A 53 1.44 5.88 -1.31
CA ILE A 53 2.46 5.15 -0.53
C ILE A 53 2.73 3.83 -1.23
N THR A 54 4.02 3.55 -1.45
CA THR A 54 4.50 2.27 -1.99
C THR A 54 5.50 1.64 -1.03
N CYS A 55 5.37 0.34 -0.81
CA CYS A 55 6.26 -0.47 0.00
C CYS A 55 6.64 -1.73 -0.78
N TRP A 56 7.92 -2.12 -0.73
CA TRP A 56 8.39 -3.40 -1.27
C TRP A 56 8.73 -4.33 -0.12
N ILE A 57 8.20 -5.55 -0.17
CA ILE A 57 8.48 -6.60 0.81
C ILE A 57 9.06 -7.83 0.12
N GLY A 58 9.94 -8.55 0.82
CA GLY A 58 10.53 -9.78 0.30
C GLY A 58 9.48 -10.87 0.14
N ALA A 59 9.46 -11.52 -1.02
CA ALA A 59 8.56 -12.62 -1.32
C ALA A 59 9.25 -13.63 -2.25
N LYS A 60 8.87 -14.90 -2.13
CA LYS A 60 9.18 -15.91 -3.14
C LYS A 60 8.16 -15.80 -4.26
N ILE A 61 8.61 -15.43 -5.46
CA ILE A 61 7.76 -15.29 -6.64
C ILE A 61 7.87 -16.55 -7.48
N GLU A 62 6.75 -17.25 -7.66
CA GLU A 62 6.65 -18.41 -8.55
C GLU A 62 6.07 -18.00 -9.91
N GLU A 63 5.11 -17.08 -9.90
CA GLU A 63 4.54 -16.47 -11.10
C GLU A 63 4.31 -14.98 -10.89
N GLU A 64 4.77 -14.17 -11.83
CA GLU A 64 4.55 -12.73 -11.82
C GLU A 64 3.08 -12.36 -12.02
N GLY A 65 2.75 -11.12 -11.68
CA GLY A 65 1.48 -10.48 -12.00
C GLY A 65 1.06 -9.45 -10.97
N SER A 66 -0.16 -8.96 -11.14
CA SER A 66 -0.70 -7.89 -10.32
C SER A 66 -2.23 -7.97 -10.19
N THR A 67 -2.75 -7.42 -9.11
CA THR A 67 -4.18 -7.22 -8.86
C THR A 67 -4.38 -6.14 -7.80
N THR A 68 -5.61 -5.73 -7.52
CA THR A 68 -5.92 -4.89 -6.36
C THR A 68 -6.79 -5.64 -5.36
N VAL A 69 -6.51 -5.49 -4.07
CA VAL A 69 -7.21 -6.22 -2.99
C VAL A 69 -7.88 -5.23 -2.05
N PRO A 70 -9.17 -5.41 -1.68
CA PRO A 70 -9.85 -4.55 -0.71
C PRO A 70 -9.04 -4.38 0.58
N ALA A 71 -8.61 -3.15 0.86
CA ALA A 71 -7.58 -2.88 1.85
C ALA A 71 -7.99 -3.35 3.26
N ARG A 72 -9.22 -3.02 3.67
CA ARG A 72 -9.76 -3.40 4.98
C ARG A 72 -9.83 -4.92 5.15
N THR A 73 -10.44 -5.61 4.18
CA THR A 73 -10.52 -7.08 4.19
C THR A 73 -9.13 -7.71 4.25
N PHE A 74 -8.18 -7.15 3.51
CA PHE A 74 -6.83 -7.70 3.44
C PHE A 74 -6.07 -7.54 4.76
N VAL A 75 -6.10 -6.34 5.34
CA VAL A 75 -5.49 -6.03 6.65
C VAL A 75 -6.12 -6.88 7.75
N ASP A 76 -7.45 -6.88 7.83
CA ASP A 76 -8.19 -7.60 8.88
C ASP A 76 -7.88 -9.10 8.81
N LEU A 77 -7.88 -9.68 7.60
CA LEU A 77 -7.60 -11.11 7.43
C LEU A 77 -6.14 -11.44 7.79
N VAL A 78 -5.16 -10.70 7.27
CA VAL A 78 -3.74 -10.92 7.58
C VAL A 78 -3.47 -10.80 9.09
N ALA A 79 -4.13 -9.89 9.80
CA ALA A 79 -3.99 -9.74 11.25
C ALA A 79 -4.48 -10.94 12.06
N THR A 80 -5.33 -11.80 11.48
CA THR A 80 -5.82 -13.03 12.14
C THR A 80 -5.00 -14.28 11.82
N LEU A 81 -4.10 -14.20 10.85
CA LEU A 81 -3.28 -15.34 10.43
C LEU A 81 -2.15 -15.62 11.45
N PRO A 82 -1.73 -16.89 11.59
CA PRO A 82 -0.55 -17.22 12.38
C PRO A 82 0.73 -16.64 11.74
N ALA A 83 1.79 -16.50 12.53
CA ALA A 83 3.09 -16.00 12.10
C ALA A 83 3.86 -17.03 11.24
N GLU A 84 3.31 -17.36 10.08
CA GLU A 84 3.81 -18.36 9.14
C GLU A 84 3.89 -17.80 7.70
N GLN A 85 4.17 -18.66 6.72
CA GLN A 85 4.13 -18.31 5.31
C GLN A 85 2.68 -18.15 4.83
N VAL A 86 2.45 -17.08 4.06
CA VAL A 86 1.20 -16.76 3.39
C VAL A 86 1.41 -16.94 1.89
N SER A 87 0.67 -17.85 1.28
CA SER A 87 0.64 -18.04 -0.17
C SER A 87 -0.51 -17.26 -0.78
N LEU A 88 -0.21 -16.48 -1.82
CA LEU A 88 -1.16 -15.68 -2.58
C LEU A 88 -1.19 -16.20 -4.03
N SER A 89 -2.35 -16.64 -4.50
CA SER A 89 -2.54 -17.17 -5.86
C SER A 89 -3.70 -16.45 -6.55
N LEU A 90 -3.41 -15.71 -7.62
CA LEU A 90 -4.42 -14.97 -8.38
C LEU A 90 -4.98 -15.81 -9.51
N ASN A 91 -6.29 -16.00 -9.52
CA ASN A 91 -7.01 -16.43 -10.70
C ASN A 91 -7.39 -15.19 -11.54
N ALA A 92 -6.63 -14.95 -12.62
CA ALA A 92 -6.82 -13.79 -13.49
C ALA A 92 -8.16 -13.83 -14.26
N ALA A 93 -8.72 -15.02 -14.53
CA ALA A 93 -9.95 -15.15 -15.32
C ALA A 93 -11.19 -14.61 -14.59
N ASN A 94 -11.17 -14.58 -13.26
CA ASN A 94 -12.30 -14.13 -12.44
C ASN A 94 -11.90 -13.12 -11.35
N GLN A 95 -10.69 -12.54 -11.46
CA GLN A 95 -10.09 -11.58 -10.52
C GLN A 95 -10.30 -12.01 -9.06
N THR A 96 -9.93 -13.25 -8.73
CA THR A 96 -10.04 -13.78 -7.36
C THR A 96 -8.66 -14.11 -6.85
N LEU A 97 -8.26 -13.49 -5.75
CA LEU A 97 -7.04 -13.81 -5.03
C LEU A 97 -7.33 -14.84 -3.94
N ASN A 98 -6.77 -16.03 -4.11
CA ASN A 98 -6.75 -17.04 -3.07
C ASN A 98 -5.57 -16.76 -2.12
N MET A 99 -5.86 -16.66 -0.82
CA MET A 99 -4.86 -16.53 0.23
C MET A 99 -4.92 -17.72 1.17
N ARG A 100 -3.76 -18.37 1.38
CA ARG A 100 -3.60 -19.54 2.22
C ARG A 100 -2.50 -19.35 3.24
N CYS A 101 -2.75 -19.73 4.49
CA CYS A 101 -1.76 -19.75 5.57
C CYS A 101 -2.14 -20.83 6.58
N GLY A 102 -1.30 -21.86 6.73
CA GLY A 102 -1.63 -23.05 7.52
C GLY A 102 -2.95 -23.71 7.09
N ALA A 103 -3.91 -23.78 8.02
CA ALA A 103 -5.27 -24.28 7.78
C ALA A 103 -6.24 -23.22 7.22
N SER A 104 -5.86 -21.94 7.23
CA SER A 104 -6.68 -20.85 6.68
C SER A 104 -6.58 -20.84 5.16
N ASN A 105 -7.73 -20.72 4.51
CA ASN A 105 -7.84 -20.59 3.06
C ASN A 105 -9.03 -19.67 2.74
N THR A 106 -8.79 -18.56 2.05
CA THR A 106 -9.81 -17.56 1.80
C THR A 106 -9.65 -16.97 0.40
N ASP A 107 -10.78 -16.87 -0.30
CA ASP A 107 -10.85 -16.20 -1.59
C ASP A 107 -11.35 -14.77 -1.41
N ILE A 108 -10.62 -13.81 -2.00
CA ILE A 108 -10.97 -12.40 -2.01
C ILE A 108 -11.24 -11.97 -3.44
N LYS A 109 -12.37 -11.30 -3.66
CA LYS A 109 -12.66 -10.64 -4.95
C LYS A 109 -11.83 -9.38 -5.09
N CYS A 110 -11.17 -9.28 -6.23
CA CYS A 110 -10.25 -8.21 -6.58
C CYS A 110 -10.81 -7.35 -7.72
N ILE A 111 -10.18 -6.21 -7.92
CA ILE A 111 -10.35 -5.38 -9.11
C ILE A 111 -9.04 -5.46 -9.90
N ASP A 112 -9.14 -5.45 -11.24
CA ASP A 112 -7.97 -5.54 -12.11
C ASP A 112 -6.96 -4.42 -11.79
N ALA A 113 -5.67 -4.75 -11.83
CA ALA A 113 -4.60 -3.79 -11.59
C ALA A 113 -4.60 -2.62 -12.60
N GLN A 114 -5.14 -2.82 -13.80
CA GLN A 114 -5.24 -1.78 -14.82
C GLN A 114 -6.20 -0.65 -14.43
N GLU A 115 -7.14 -0.90 -13.52
CA GLU A 115 -8.03 0.15 -12.99
C GLU A 115 -7.35 1.00 -11.91
N PHE A 116 -6.21 0.55 -11.38
CA PHE A 116 -5.47 1.31 -10.37
C PHE A 116 -4.73 2.47 -11.03
N PRO A 117 -4.90 3.72 -10.55
CA PRO A 117 -4.26 4.87 -11.17
C PRO A 117 -2.74 4.79 -11.05
N PRO A 118 -1.99 5.27 -12.06
CA PRO A 118 -0.55 5.30 -11.98
C PRO A 118 -0.11 6.21 -10.83
N LEU A 119 0.88 5.76 -10.07
CA LEU A 119 1.55 6.61 -9.09
C LEU A 119 2.61 7.46 -9.80
N PRO A 120 2.71 8.77 -9.47
CA PRO A 120 3.76 9.61 -10.04
C PRO A 120 5.14 9.10 -9.63
N VAL A 121 6.07 9.09 -10.58
CA VAL A 121 7.48 8.81 -10.30
C VAL A 121 8.13 10.13 -9.91
N PRO A 122 8.77 10.22 -8.72
CA PRO A 122 9.41 11.46 -8.30
C PRO A 122 10.60 11.79 -9.22
N GLU A 123 10.70 13.06 -9.61
CA GLU A 123 11.87 13.59 -10.28
C GLU A 123 13.00 13.74 -9.25
N MET A 124 14.15 13.12 -9.54
CA MET A 124 15.28 13.10 -8.60
C MET A 124 16.28 14.24 -8.85
N GLU A 125 16.02 15.09 -9.86
CA GLU A 125 16.83 16.28 -10.10
C GLU A 125 16.69 17.26 -8.92
N GLY A 126 17.82 17.67 -8.35
CA GLY A 126 17.83 18.50 -7.14
C GLY A 126 17.47 17.77 -5.83
N ALA A 127 17.39 16.44 -5.84
CA ALA A 127 17.12 15.68 -4.61
C ALA A 127 18.20 15.93 -3.54
N ILE A 128 17.75 16.15 -2.31
CA ILE A 128 18.60 16.36 -1.14
C ILE A 128 18.55 15.15 -0.21
N GLN A 129 19.69 14.81 0.40
CA GLN A 129 19.75 13.81 1.45
C GLN A 129 19.57 14.49 2.81
N ILE A 130 18.61 13.98 3.60
CA ILE A 130 18.32 14.45 4.94
C ILE A 130 18.27 13.25 5.87
N ASN A 131 18.79 13.42 7.10
CA ASN A 131 18.63 12.41 8.14
C ASN A 131 17.14 12.25 8.50
N VAL A 132 16.64 11.03 8.51
CA VAL A 132 15.22 10.73 8.75
C VAL A 132 14.77 11.13 10.17
N ALA A 133 15.64 10.99 11.17
CA ALA A 133 15.33 11.39 12.55
C ALA A 133 15.19 12.91 12.65
N ASP A 134 16.14 13.65 12.08
CA ASP A 134 16.10 15.11 12.05
C ASP A 134 14.88 15.61 11.27
N PHE A 135 14.59 15.02 10.10
CA PHE A 135 13.43 15.40 9.30
C PHE A 135 12.11 15.15 10.03
N LYS A 136 11.99 14.02 10.73
CA LYS A 136 10.84 13.72 11.57
C LYS A 136 10.69 14.74 12.70
N GLU A 137 11.78 15.10 13.37
CA GLU A 137 11.77 16.09 14.44
C GLU A 137 11.35 17.48 13.91
N MET A 138 11.92 17.92 12.77
CA MET A 138 11.55 19.17 12.11
C MET A 138 10.05 19.25 11.82
N ILE A 139 9.46 18.18 11.26
CA ILE A 139 8.01 18.12 11.00
C ILE A 139 7.22 18.23 12.33
N GLN A 140 7.62 17.47 13.36
CA GLN A 140 6.93 17.47 14.66
C GLN A 140 6.93 18.84 15.34
N GLN A 141 7.97 19.65 15.13
CA GLN A 141 8.09 20.99 15.69
C GLN A 141 7.18 22.04 15.03
N VAL A 142 6.65 21.79 13.83
CA VAL A 142 5.90 22.83 13.07
C VAL A 142 4.52 22.39 12.57
N VAL A 143 4.27 21.08 12.39
CA VAL A 143 3.04 20.58 11.76
C VAL A 143 1.76 20.98 12.51
N PHE A 144 1.84 21.14 13.84
CA PHE A 144 0.70 21.56 14.66
C PHE A 144 0.24 23.00 14.36
N ALA A 145 1.08 23.82 13.72
CA ALA A 145 0.74 25.19 13.32
C ALA A 145 0.07 25.27 11.94
N ALA A 146 0.00 24.15 11.20
CA ALA A 146 -0.72 24.10 9.93
C ALA A 146 -2.23 24.24 10.17
N SER A 147 -2.89 25.01 9.30
CA SER A 147 -4.33 25.23 9.35
C SER A 147 -5.10 23.94 9.02
N VAL A 148 -6.24 23.75 9.68
CA VAL A 148 -7.26 22.74 9.29
C VAL A 148 -8.43 23.38 8.51
N ASP A 149 -8.37 24.70 8.27
CA ASP A 149 -9.38 25.44 7.52
C ASP A 149 -9.21 25.23 6.01
N GLU A 150 -10.08 24.40 5.44
CA GLU A 150 -10.16 24.12 4.01
C GLU A 150 -10.43 25.37 3.15
N ALA A 151 -10.95 26.46 3.73
CA ALA A 151 -11.13 27.73 3.00
C ALA A 151 -9.79 28.44 2.70
N ARG A 152 -8.68 28.03 3.33
CA ARG A 152 -7.34 28.59 3.09
C ARG A 152 -6.29 27.49 2.85
N PRO A 153 -6.34 26.77 1.71
CA PRO A 153 -5.48 25.60 1.46
C PRO A 153 -3.98 25.89 1.56
N VAL A 154 -3.54 27.10 1.21
CA VAL A 154 -2.12 27.51 1.29
C VAL A 154 -1.55 27.45 2.71
N LEU A 155 -2.41 27.51 3.74
CA LEU A 155 -2.00 27.44 5.14
C LEU A 155 -2.10 26.02 5.71
N MET A 156 -2.62 25.05 4.94
CA MET A 156 -2.81 23.66 5.39
C MET A 156 -1.54 22.81 5.28
N GLY A 157 -0.49 23.33 4.61
CA GLY A 157 0.80 22.68 4.46
C GLY A 157 1.88 23.29 5.35
N VAL A 158 2.99 22.56 5.50
CA VAL A 158 4.24 23.07 6.04
C VAL A 158 5.11 23.50 4.86
N LEU A 159 5.53 24.77 4.85
CA LEU A 159 6.43 25.27 3.81
C LEU A 159 7.82 24.63 3.98
N MET A 160 8.29 23.97 2.92
CA MET A 160 9.62 23.38 2.83
C MET A 160 10.48 24.27 1.92
N THR A 161 11.64 24.72 2.40
CA THR A 161 12.55 25.64 1.69
C THR A 161 13.98 25.12 1.68
#